data_AF-A0A1D2VEA0-F1
#
_entry.id   AF-A0A1D2VEA0-F1
#
_cell.length_a   1.000
_cell.length_b   1.000
_cell.length_c   1.000
_cell.angle_alpha   90.00
_cell.angle_beta   90.00
_cell.angle_gamma   90.00
#
_symmetry.space_group_name_H-M   'P 1'
#
loop_
_entity.id
_entity.type
_entity.pdbx_description
1 polymer ?
#
loop_
_entity_poly.entity_id
_entity_poly.type
_entity_poly.pdbx_seq_one_letter_code
_entity_poly.pdbx_strand_id
1 'polypeptide(L)'
;NNRTITNISISFNGGKDCLVLLILYLAVIYDTIISVNKRGYNSNNNNHLEAIDSVYINYEETFPELESFIKETETKYNLQSEKFDKIQLKEGFENYLKLKPNKNYILIGIRRSDFRAETSQNLEFIQRTDNNWPEFNKVSPLLNWNNTDIWMFLLSLDIKYCELYNNGFTSLGGTNSTVPNPVLEKSSFESWPP
;
A
#
# COMPACT_ATOMS: atom_id res chain seq x y z
N ASN A 1 13.19 6.78 19.17
CA ASN A 1 12.22 6.18 20.11
C ASN A 1 11.39 5.16 19.36
N ASN A 2 11.49 3.87 19.66
CA ASN A 2 10.68 2.79 19.04
C ASN A 2 9.16 3.01 19.16
N ARG A 3 8.72 3.94 20.03
CA ARG A 3 7.31 4.34 20.22
C ARG A 3 6.63 4.92 18.98
N THR A 4 7.38 5.37 17.95
CA THR A 4 6.79 5.98 16.74
C THR A 4 6.38 4.97 15.68
N ILE A 5 6.83 3.71 15.75
CA ILE A 5 6.44 2.68 14.77
C ILE A 5 5.16 1.96 15.25
N THR A 6 4.99 1.82 16.56
CA THR A 6 3.87 1.05 17.14
C THR A 6 2.50 1.69 16.93
N ASN A 7 2.40 2.99 16.61
CA ASN A 7 1.15 3.68 16.32
C ASN A 7 0.85 3.82 14.81
N ILE A 8 1.69 3.26 13.95
CA ILE A 8 1.55 3.26 12.49
C ILE A 8 1.12 1.87 12.03
N SER A 9 0.23 1.82 11.03
CA SER A 9 -0.01 0.63 10.21
C SER A 9 -0.04 1.00 8.73
N ILE A 10 -0.02 -0.02 7.85
CA ILE A 10 -0.12 0.17 6.40
C ILE A 10 -1.37 -0.51 5.85
N SER A 11 -2.14 0.20 5.01
CA SER A 11 -3.18 -0.41 4.19
C SER A 11 -2.53 -1.04 2.96
N PHE A 12 -2.56 -2.36 2.86
CA PHE A 12 -1.83 -3.12 1.85
C PHE A 12 -2.75 -4.11 1.13
N ASN A 13 -2.92 -3.92 -0.19
CA ASN A 13 -3.79 -4.73 -1.03
C ASN A 13 -3.06 -5.49 -2.14
N GLY A 14 -1.73 -5.55 -2.11
CA GLY A 14 -0.91 -6.21 -3.13
C GLY A 14 -0.77 -5.44 -4.45
N GLY A 15 -1.45 -4.30 -4.61
CA GLY A 15 -1.28 -3.43 -5.77
C GLY A 15 0.09 -2.75 -5.83
N LYS A 16 0.49 -2.33 -7.03
CA LYS A 16 1.78 -1.65 -7.28
C LYS A 16 2.02 -0.44 -6.39
N ASP A 17 0.99 0.36 -6.12
CA ASP A 17 1.12 1.63 -5.40
C ASP A 17 1.37 1.40 -3.90
N CYS A 18 0.60 0.51 -3.25
CA CYS A 18 0.85 0.16 -1.85
C CYS A 18 2.15 -0.65 -1.66
N LEU A 19 2.58 -1.42 -2.68
CA LEU A 19 3.88 -2.09 -2.69
C LEU A 19 5.03 -1.08 -2.67
N VAL A 20 5.03 -0.07 -3.55
CA VAL A 20 6.05 0.99 -3.51
C VAL A 20 6.08 1.68 -2.14
N LEU A 21 4.89 2.00 -1.59
CA LEU A 21 4.79 2.61 -0.27
C LEU A 21 5.37 1.71 0.84
N LEU A 22 5.13 0.41 0.78
CA LEU A 22 5.70 -0.55 1.72
C LEU A 22 7.23 -0.56 1.66
N ILE A 23 7.82 -0.58 0.45
CA ILE A 23 9.28 -0.58 0.29
C ILE A 23 9.90 0.73 0.83
N LEU A 24 9.30 1.89 0.54
CA LEU A 24 9.75 3.17 1.10
C LEU A 24 9.64 3.18 2.63
N TYR A 25 8.55 2.66 3.17
CA TYR A 25 8.35 2.59 4.61
C TYR A 25 9.40 1.70 5.29
N LEU A 26 9.70 0.54 4.71
CA LEU A 26 10.76 -0.35 5.18
C LEU A 26 12.15 0.32 5.17
N ALA A 27 12.46 1.07 4.11
CA ALA A 27 13.72 1.81 4.01
C ALA A 27 13.85 2.85 5.14
N VAL A 28 12.77 3.58 5.45
CA VAL A 28 12.74 4.57 6.54
C VAL A 28 12.85 3.91 7.92
N ILE A 29 12.18 2.77 8.14
CA ILE A 29 12.32 2.01 9.39
C ILE A 29 13.78 1.60 9.58
N TYR A 30 14.40 1.04 8.53
CA TYR A 30 15.78 0.58 8.58
C TYR A 30 16.76 1.72 8.90
N ASP A 31 16.63 2.87 8.22
CA ASP A 31 17.46 4.05 8.49
C ASP A 31 17.25 4.59 9.92
N THR A 32 16.01 4.58 10.42
CA THR A 32 15.68 5.00 11.78
C THR A 32 16.36 4.11 12.82
N ILE A 33 16.32 2.78 12.63
CA ILE A 33 16.95 1.81 13.52
C ILE A 33 18.48 2.00 13.52
N ILE A 34 19.09 2.12 12.34
CA ILE A 34 20.54 2.38 12.23
C ILE A 34 20.91 3.68 12.94
N SER A 35 20.14 4.75 12.71
CA SER A 35 20.39 6.06 13.31
C SER A 35 20.30 6.03 14.84
N VAL A 36 19.39 5.25 15.41
CA VAL A 36 19.29 5.02 16.86
C VAL A 36 20.51 4.26 17.38
N ASN A 37 20.90 3.18 16.70
CA ASN A 37 22.05 2.35 17.11
C ASN A 37 23.38 3.14 17.08
N LYS A 38 23.59 3.98 16.05
CA LYS A 38 24.77 4.84 15.94
C LYS A 38 24.90 5.88 17.07
N ARG A 39 23.79 6.29 17.69
CA ARG A 39 23.79 7.27 18.80
C ARG A 39 24.16 6.65 20.15
N GLY A 40 24.58 5.39 20.19
CA GLY A 40 25.11 4.76 21.41
C GLY A 40 24.08 4.50 22.50
N TYR A 41 22.78 4.53 22.17
CA TYR A 41 21.76 3.98 23.07
C TYR A 41 21.92 2.45 23.08
N ASN A 42 22.79 1.97 23.98
CA ASN A 42 22.92 0.56 24.34
C ASN A 42 21.56 0.05 24.83
N SER A 43 20.75 -0.44 23.90
CA SER A 43 19.61 -1.26 24.25
C SER A 43 20.04 -2.69 24.04
N ASN A 44 20.21 -3.43 25.15
CA ASN A 44 20.29 -4.90 25.19
C ASN A 44 18.99 -5.57 24.69
N ASN A 45 18.17 -4.87 23.91
CA ASN A 45 16.96 -5.41 23.33
C ASN A 45 17.37 -6.04 22.01
N ASN A 46 17.11 -7.35 21.89
CA ASN A 46 17.22 -8.08 20.64
C ASN A 46 16.74 -7.21 19.48
N ASN A 47 17.62 -6.95 18.50
CA ASN A 47 17.37 -6.15 17.28
C ASN A 47 16.34 -6.82 16.35
N HIS A 48 15.31 -7.47 16.91
CA HIS A 48 14.25 -8.06 16.14
C HIS A 48 13.29 -6.96 15.74
N LEU A 49 13.24 -6.67 14.43
CA LEU A 49 12.16 -5.89 13.86
C LEU A 49 10.84 -6.57 14.21
N GLU A 50 9.98 -5.86 14.93
CA GLU A 50 8.60 -6.31 15.12
C GLU A 50 7.89 -6.40 13.77
N ALA A 51 6.92 -7.31 13.66
CA ALA A 51 6.10 -7.40 12.47
C ALA A 51 5.38 -6.08 12.21
N ILE A 52 5.24 -5.71 10.93
CA ILE A 52 4.57 -4.47 10.55
C ILE A 52 3.07 -4.73 10.55
N ASP A 53 2.35 -4.07 11.45
CA ASP A 53 0.89 -4.11 11.42
C ASP A 53 0.38 -3.58 10.08
N SER A 54 -0.46 -4.37 9.42
CA SER A 54 -1.09 -4.03 8.16
C SER A 54 -2.56 -4.39 8.18
N VAL A 55 -3.30 -3.80 7.25
CA VAL A 55 -4.73 -4.04 7.08
C VAL A 55 -5.02 -4.26 5.61
N TYR A 56 -5.74 -5.34 5.34
CA TYR A 56 -6.29 -5.67 4.03
C TYR A 56 -7.81 -5.63 4.14
N ILE A 57 -8.44 -4.76 3.35
CA ILE A 57 -9.90 -4.65 3.29
C ILE A 57 -10.29 -4.76 1.83
N ASN A 58 -11.16 -5.71 1.53
CA ASN A 58 -11.65 -5.92 0.19
C ASN A 58 -13.14 -6.29 0.19
N TYR A 59 -13.90 -5.67 -0.71
CA TYR A 59 -15.31 -5.98 -0.91
C TYR A 59 -15.53 -7.00 -2.04
N GLU A 60 -14.65 -7.03 -3.04
CA GLU A 60 -14.87 -7.75 -4.30
C GLU A 60 -14.27 -9.18 -4.25
N GLU A 61 -14.45 -9.96 -5.31
CA GLU A 61 -13.71 -11.22 -5.50
C GLU A 61 -12.27 -10.91 -5.92
N THR A 62 -11.27 -11.49 -5.25
CA THR A 62 -9.85 -11.26 -5.54
C THR A 62 -9.35 -12.28 -6.56
N PHE A 63 -8.45 -11.84 -7.44
CA PHE A 63 -7.74 -12.76 -8.35
C PHE A 63 -6.83 -13.71 -7.55
N PRO A 64 -6.81 -15.02 -7.85
CA PRO A 64 -5.91 -15.97 -7.19
C PRO A 64 -4.42 -15.56 -7.26
N GLU A 65 -3.99 -14.97 -8.37
CA GLU A 65 -2.64 -14.45 -8.58
C GLU A 65 -2.32 -13.30 -7.62
N LEU A 66 -3.31 -12.44 -7.35
CA LEU A 66 -3.17 -11.33 -6.41
C LEU A 66 -3.18 -11.85 -4.96
N GLU A 67 -4.03 -12.81 -4.62
CA GLU A 67 -4.03 -13.45 -3.29
C GLU A 67 -2.69 -14.12 -2.99
N SER A 68 -2.15 -14.86 -3.96
CA SER A 68 -0.85 -15.51 -3.86
C SER A 68 0.27 -14.48 -3.68
N PHE A 69 0.23 -13.39 -4.45
CA PHE A 69 1.19 -12.30 -4.33
C PHE A 69 1.12 -11.59 -2.96
N ILE A 70 -0.08 -11.34 -2.43
CA ILE A 70 -0.26 -10.76 -1.09
C ILE A 70 0.37 -11.67 -0.04
N LYS A 71 0.07 -12.97 -0.06
CA LYS A 71 0.61 -13.94 0.91
C LYS A 71 2.13 -14.05 0.86
N GLU A 72 2.70 -14.07 -0.34
CA GLU A 72 4.16 -14.05 -0.53
C GLU A 72 4.76 -12.78 0.05
N THR A 73 4.14 -11.63 -0.22
CA THR A 73 4.62 -10.31 0.21
C THR A 73 4.53 -10.14 1.73
N GLU A 74 3.44 -10.59 2.35
CA GLU A 74 3.26 -10.59 3.80
C GLU A 74 4.36 -11.41 4.48
N THR A 75 4.67 -12.58 3.94
CA THR A 75 5.73 -13.45 4.46
C THR A 75 7.10 -12.79 4.26
N LYS A 76 7.38 -12.27 3.07
CA LYS A 76 8.68 -11.69 2.70
C LYS A 76 9.03 -10.46 3.53
N TYR A 77 8.04 -9.61 3.82
CA TYR A 77 8.25 -8.33 4.52
C TYR A 77 7.75 -8.32 5.96
N ASN A 78 7.43 -9.50 6.51
CA ASN A 78 6.98 -9.69 7.89
C ASN A 78 5.79 -8.79 8.27
N LEU A 79 4.77 -8.80 7.42
CA LEU A 79 3.52 -8.07 7.66
C LEU A 79 2.60 -8.90 8.57
N GLN A 80 2.12 -8.29 9.65
CA GLN A 80 1.02 -8.81 10.44
C GLN A 80 -0.28 -8.20 9.90
N SER A 81 -0.93 -8.90 8.96
CA SER A 81 -2.14 -8.39 8.30
C SER A 81 -3.41 -8.86 8.99
N GLU A 82 -4.27 -7.90 9.36
CA GLU A 82 -5.68 -8.16 9.64
C GLU A 82 -6.46 -8.10 8.31
N LYS A 83 -7.13 -9.19 7.94
CA LYS A 83 -7.85 -9.32 6.68
C LYS A 83 -9.36 -9.24 6.89
N PHE A 84 -10.02 -8.40 6.11
CA PHE A 84 -11.46 -8.24 6.10
C PHE A 84 -11.98 -8.40 4.66
N ASP A 85 -12.53 -9.57 4.36
CA ASP A 85 -13.12 -9.90 3.07
C ASP A 85 -14.63 -9.61 3.03
N LYS A 86 -15.14 -9.30 1.83
CA LYS A 86 -16.56 -9.01 1.56
C LYS A 86 -17.13 -7.89 2.42
N ILE A 87 -16.32 -6.88 2.72
CA ILE A 87 -16.70 -5.76 3.59
C ILE A 87 -16.36 -4.41 2.96
N GLN A 88 -17.18 -3.40 3.27
CA GLN A 88 -16.97 -2.04 2.79
C GLN A 88 -15.76 -1.40 3.49
N LEU A 89 -15.03 -0.56 2.78
CA LEU A 89 -13.77 0.04 3.25
C LEU A 89 -13.92 0.72 4.62
N LYS A 90 -14.98 1.50 4.80
CA LYS A 90 -15.28 2.19 6.06
C LYS A 90 -15.47 1.21 7.23
N GLU A 91 -16.30 0.20 7.04
CA GLU A 91 -16.61 -0.82 8.07
C GLU A 91 -15.38 -1.68 8.39
N GLY A 92 -14.56 -2.01 7.38
CA GLY A 92 -13.29 -2.70 7.57
C GLY A 92 -12.32 -1.91 8.46
N PHE A 93 -12.19 -0.59 8.24
CA PHE A 93 -11.38 0.25 9.12
C PHE A 93 -11.97 0.40 10.52
N GLU A 94 -13.30 0.46 10.66
CA GLU A 94 -13.95 0.45 11.97
C GLU A 94 -13.62 -0.83 12.75
N ASN A 95 -13.65 -1.98 12.09
CA ASN A 95 -13.30 -3.26 12.71
C ASN A 95 -11.81 -3.36 13.03
N TYR A 96 -10.95 -2.91 12.12
CA TYR A 96 -9.51 -2.85 12.34
C TYR A 96 -9.13 -2.01 13.56
N LEU A 97 -9.69 -0.81 13.68
CA LEU A 97 -9.38 0.11 14.78
C LEU A 97 -9.95 -0.35 16.13
N LYS A 98 -11.01 -1.17 16.14
CA LYS A 98 -11.45 -1.88 17.36
C LYS A 98 -10.43 -2.93 17.82
N LEU A 99 -9.80 -3.66 16.89
CA LEU A 99 -8.77 -4.66 17.19
C LEU A 99 -7.43 -4.01 17.56
N LYS A 100 -7.10 -2.88 16.94
CA LYS A 100 -5.80 -2.19 17.06
C LYS A 100 -6.01 -0.72 17.48
N PRO A 101 -6.56 -0.44 18.68
CA PRO A 101 -6.97 0.91 19.10
C PRO A 101 -5.82 1.91 19.27
N ASN A 102 -4.57 1.44 19.28
CA ASN A 102 -3.37 2.29 19.36
C ASN A 102 -2.88 2.79 17.98
N LYS A 103 -3.53 2.41 16.88
CA LYS A 103 -3.15 2.80 15.52
C LYS A 103 -3.81 4.12 15.13
N ASN A 104 -3.03 5.18 15.16
CA ASN A 104 -3.50 6.55 14.89
C ASN A 104 -3.13 7.03 13.48
N TYR A 105 -2.19 6.36 12.82
CA TYR A 105 -1.69 6.70 11.50
C TYR A 105 -1.75 5.46 10.62
N ILE A 106 -2.41 5.57 9.47
CA ILE A 106 -2.47 4.49 8.48
C ILE A 106 -1.86 5.02 7.18
N LEU A 107 -0.80 4.36 6.74
CA LEU A 107 -0.16 4.61 5.45
C LEU A 107 -1.07 4.11 4.33
N ILE A 108 -1.37 4.97 3.35
CA ILE A 108 -2.25 4.66 2.21
C ILE A 108 -1.54 4.98 0.90
N GLY A 109 -1.49 3.98 0.01
CA GLY A 109 -0.88 4.08 -1.32
C GLY A 109 -1.80 4.73 -2.35
N ILE A 110 -2.30 5.94 -2.09
CA ILE A 110 -3.09 6.73 -3.06
C ILE A 110 -2.26 7.83 -3.72
N ARG A 111 -2.66 8.21 -4.93
CA ARG A 111 -2.10 9.30 -5.72
C ARG A 111 -3.19 10.29 -6.10
N ARG A 112 -2.86 11.56 -6.34
CA ARG A 112 -3.85 12.59 -6.73
C ARG A 112 -4.60 12.21 -8.00
N SER A 113 -3.93 11.54 -8.94
CA SER A 113 -4.50 11.08 -10.21
C SER A 113 -5.61 10.04 -10.04
N ASP A 114 -5.73 9.42 -8.86
CA ASP A 114 -6.76 8.42 -8.60
C ASP A 114 -8.13 9.07 -8.29
N PHE A 115 -8.16 10.39 -8.08
CA PHE A 115 -9.36 11.15 -7.73
C PHE A 115 -9.75 12.14 -8.83
N ARG A 116 -11.04 12.49 -8.86
CA ARG A 116 -11.54 13.59 -9.71
C ARG A 116 -10.89 14.92 -9.33
N ALA A 117 -10.83 15.83 -10.29
CA ALA A 117 -10.13 17.12 -10.15
C ALA A 117 -10.57 17.90 -8.89
N GLU A 118 -11.88 17.96 -8.60
CA GLU A 118 -12.39 18.71 -7.44
C GLU A 118 -11.89 18.14 -6.10
N THR A 119 -11.83 16.81 -5.98
CA THR A 119 -11.34 16.13 -4.78
C THR A 119 -9.82 16.19 -4.69
N SER A 120 -9.13 16.08 -5.82
CA SER A 120 -7.66 16.00 -5.88
C SER A 120 -6.93 17.23 -5.31
N GLN A 121 -7.54 18.41 -5.40
CA GLN A 121 -6.97 19.69 -4.92
C GLN A 121 -6.90 19.79 -3.39
N ASN A 122 -7.82 19.11 -2.69
CA ASN A 122 -7.93 19.17 -1.23
C ASN A 122 -7.21 18.02 -0.52
N LEU A 123 -6.49 17.18 -1.26
CA LEU A 123 -5.71 16.09 -0.66
C LEU A 123 -4.41 16.64 -0.07
N GLU A 124 -4.13 16.22 1.16
CA GLU A 124 -2.90 16.51 1.89
C GLU A 124 -2.11 15.22 2.15
N PHE A 125 -0.79 15.35 2.35
CA PHE A 125 0.07 14.19 2.64
C PHE A 125 -0.32 13.50 3.95
N ILE A 126 -0.78 14.25 4.94
CA ILE A 126 -1.33 13.74 6.20
C ILE A 126 -2.69 14.39 6.37
N GLN A 127 -3.74 13.59 6.46
CA GLN A 127 -5.11 14.09 6.55
C GLN A 127 -5.91 13.24 7.52
N ARG A 128 -6.60 13.88 8.46
CA ARG A 128 -7.57 13.20 9.32
C ARG A 128 -8.74 12.70 8.47
N THR A 129 -9.32 11.56 8.85
CA THR A 129 -10.54 11.07 8.22
C THR A 129 -11.72 12.02 8.43
N ASP A 130 -12.67 11.98 7.49
CA ASP A 130 -13.90 12.79 7.57
C ASP A 130 -14.78 12.33 8.74
N ASN A 131 -15.70 13.20 9.19
CA ASN A 131 -16.54 12.96 10.37
C ASN A 131 -17.41 11.69 10.31
N ASN A 132 -17.66 11.16 9.12
CA ASN A 132 -18.43 9.93 8.92
C ASN A 132 -17.55 8.69 8.75
N TRP A 133 -16.23 8.77 8.96
CA TRP A 133 -15.30 7.65 8.97
C TRP A 133 -14.78 7.40 10.39
N PRO A 134 -14.27 6.18 10.70
CA PRO A 134 -13.53 5.98 11.93
C PRO A 134 -12.33 6.93 12.00
N GLU A 135 -12.00 7.40 13.20
CA GLU A 135 -11.00 8.43 13.41
C GLU A 135 -9.57 7.89 13.30
N PHE A 136 -8.83 8.33 12.29
CA PHE A 136 -7.39 8.14 12.18
C PHE A 136 -6.78 9.17 11.21
N ASN A 137 -5.45 9.24 11.16
CA ASN A 137 -4.73 10.04 10.18
C ASN A 137 -4.32 9.17 8.99
N LYS A 138 -4.84 9.49 7.80
CA LYS A 138 -4.38 8.95 6.52
C LYS A 138 -3.04 9.59 6.19
N VAL A 139 -2.03 8.80 5.89
CA VAL A 139 -0.70 9.28 5.48
C VAL A 139 -0.44 8.76 4.07
N SER A 140 -0.29 9.66 3.10
CA SER A 140 -0.18 9.33 1.67
C SER A 140 1.13 9.87 1.07
N PRO A 141 2.29 9.26 1.32
CA PRO A 141 3.58 9.76 0.83
C PRO A 141 3.71 9.78 -0.71
N LEU A 142 2.96 8.92 -1.39
CA LEU A 142 2.94 8.80 -2.84
C LEU A 142 2.00 9.79 -3.52
N LEU A 143 1.37 10.72 -2.78
CA LEU A 143 0.27 11.54 -3.27
C LEU A 143 0.56 12.26 -4.59
N ASN A 144 1.80 12.72 -4.80
CA ASN A 144 2.21 13.45 -6.00
C ASN A 144 2.92 12.58 -7.05
N TRP A 145 3.05 11.26 -6.83
CA TRP A 145 3.68 10.36 -7.79
C TRP A 145 2.75 10.10 -8.97
N ASN A 146 3.32 10.02 -10.17
CA ASN A 146 2.61 9.60 -11.36
C ASN A 146 2.82 8.09 -11.63
N ASN A 147 2.23 7.55 -12.70
CA ASN A 147 2.33 6.12 -13.01
C ASN A 147 3.75 5.71 -13.44
N THR A 148 4.46 6.59 -14.14
CA THR A 148 5.86 6.39 -14.55
C THR A 148 6.77 6.29 -13.33
N ASP A 149 6.58 7.13 -12.30
CA ASP A 149 7.39 7.07 -11.07
C ASP A 149 7.26 5.71 -10.38
N ILE A 150 6.03 5.18 -10.29
CA ILE A 150 5.73 3.87 -9.69
C ILE A 150 6.44 2.74 -10.43
N TRP A 151 6.31 2.69 -11.75
CA TRP A 151 6.94 1.64 -12.55
C TRP A 151 8.46 1.78 -12.60
N MET A 152 8.98 3.00 -12.74
CA MET A 152 10.42 3.24 -12.68
C MET A 152 10.99 2.75 -11.36
N PHE A 153 10.34 3.02 -10.23
CA PHE A 153 10.80 2.54 -8.93
C PHE A 153 10.82 1.01 -8.85
N LEU A 154 9.72 0.35 -9.21
CA LEU A 154 9.61 -1.11 -9.14
C LEU A 154 10.61 -1.80 -10.07
N LEU A 155 10.73 -1.35 -11.32
CA LEU A 155 11.59 -1.95 -12.33
C LEU A 155 13.07 -1.65 -12.07
N SER A 156 13.42 -0.42 -11.67
CA SER A 156 14.83 -0.05 -11.44
C SER A 156 15.43 -0.73 -10.23
N LEU A 157 14.59 -1.13 -9.26
CA LEU A 157 15.02 -1.82 -8.04
C LEU A 157 14.76 -3.33 -8.09
N ASP A 158 14.32 -3.86 -9.23
CA ASP A 158 13.97 -5.27 -9.43
C ASP A 158 13.03 -5.82 -8.34
N ILE A 159 12.02 -5.02 -7.98
CA ILE A 159 11.02 -5.39 -6.98
C ILE A 159 9.95 -6.24 -7.66
N LYS A 160 9.85 -7.51 -7.24
CA LYS A 160 8.76 -8.40 -7.66
C LYS A 160 7.39 -7.77 -7.36
N TYR A 161 6.55 -7.69 -8.40
CA TYR A 161 5.18 -7.20 -8.34
C TYR A 161 4.19 -8.28 -8.83
N CYS A 162 2.89 -8.07 -8.60
CA CYS A 162 1.84 -9.03 -9.01
C CYS A 162 1.87 -9.28 -10.53
N GLU A 163 1.87 -10.55 -10.93
CA GLU A 163 2.03 -10.94 -12.35
C GLU A 163 0.89 -10.49 -13.27
N LEU A 164 -0.28 -10.18 -12.72
CA LEU A 164 -1.40 -9.64 -13.50
C LEU A 164 -1.00 -8.38 -14.28
N TYR A 165 -0.08 -7.57 -13.76
CA TYR A 165 0.41 -6.41 -14.51
C TYR A 165 1.15 -6.79 -15.80
N ASN A 166 1.81 -7.96 -15.84
CA ASN A 166 2.43 -8.48 -17.07
C ASN A 166 1.38 -8.94 -18.10
N ASN A 167 0.16 -9.21 -17.65
CA ASN A 167 -0.98 -9.61 -18.49
C ASN A 167 -1.78 -8.40 -18.99
N GLY A 168 -1.20 -7.19 -18.94
CA GLY A 168 -1.80 -5.97 -19.48
C GLY A 168 -2.77 -5.25 -18.53
N PHE A 169 -2.90 -5.70 -17.28
CA PHE A 169 -3.65 -4.95 -16.28
C PHE A 169 -2.89 -3.69 -15.87
N THR A 170 -3.58 -2.56 -15.67
CA THR A 170 -2.97 -1.31 -15.18
C THR A 170 -3.52 -0.86 -13.82
N SER A 171 -4.66 -1.43 -13.42
CA SER A 171 -5.28 -1.32 -12.10
C SER A 171 -5.77 -2.72 -11.71
N LEU A 172 -5.79 -3.01 -10.40
CA LEU A 172 -6.28 -4.28 -9.88
C LEU A 172 -7.43 -3.99 -8.90
N GLY A 173 -8.66 -4.19 -9.37
CA GLY A 173 -9.85 -4.31 -8.53
C GLY A 173 -10.27 -5.78 -8.46
N GLY A 174 -11.57 -6.02 -8.29
CA GLY A 174 -12.14 -7.36 -8.29
C GLY A 174 -12.16 -8.05 -9.66
N THR A 175 -12.30 -9.38 -9.64
CA THR A 175 -12.38 -10.23 -10.84
C THR A 175 -13.52 -9.86 -11.78
N ASN A 176 -14.63 -9.32 -11.24
CA ASN A 176 -15.81 -8.92 -12.01
C ASN A 176 -15.76 -7.47 -12.52
N SER A 177 -14.84 -6.65 -12.02
CA SER A 177 -14.78 -5.20 -12.29
C SER A 177 -13.51 -4.78 -13.02
N THR A 178 -12.56 -5.70 -13.21
CA THR A 178 -11.24 -5.39 -13.77
C THR A 178 -10.97 -6.22 -15.01
N VAL A 179 -10.55 -5.54 -16.08
CA VAL A 179 -10.10 -6.15 -17.34
C VAL A 179 -8.71 -5.60 -17.71
N PRO A 180 -7.92 -6.30 -18.54
CA PRO A 180 -6.70 -5.76 -19.10
C PRO A 180 -6.96 -4.42 -19.81
N ASN A 181 -5.97 -3.53 -19.80
CA ASN A 181 -6.10 -2.24 -20.46
C ASN A 181 -6.15 -2.44 -21.98
N PRO A 182 -7.26 -2.08 -22.66
CA PRO A 182 -7.40 -2.29 -24.10
C PRO A 182 -6.33 -1.59 -24.95
N VAL A 183 -5.74 -0.50 -24.45
CA VAL A 183 -4.67 0.24 -25.16
C VAL A 183 -3.37 -0.58 -25.23
N LEU A 184 -3.17 -1.53 -24.31
CA LEU A 184 -1.99 -2.40 -24.27
C LEU A 184 -2.15 -3.68 -25.09
N GLU A 185 -3.29 -3.87 -25.77
CA GLU A 185 -3.52 -5.04 -26.62
C GLU A 185 -2.60 -5.01 -27.85
N LYS A 186 -1.91 -6.13 -28.18
CA LYS A 186 -0.92 -6.17 -29.27
C LYS A 186 -1.52 -5.82 -30.65
N SER A 187 -2.80 -6.09 -30.88
CA SER A 187 -3.53 -5.76 -32.11
C SER A 187 -3.71 -4.25 -32.31
N SER A 188 -3.70 -3.45 -31.23
CA SER A 188 -3.87 -1.99 -31.32
C SER A 188 -2.68 -1.31 -32.02
N PHE A 189 -1.48 -1.90 -31.93
CA PHE A 189 -0.25 -1.40 -32.55
C PHE A 189 -0.13 -1.70 -34.05
N GLU A 190 -0.92 -2.63 -34.60
CA GLU A 190 -0.94 -2.92 -36.05
C GLU A 190 -1.74 -1.87 -36.86
N SER A 191 -2.47 -0.98 -36.18
CA SER A 191 -3.28 0.06 -36.81
C SER A 191 -2.61 1.44 -36.89
N TRP A 192 -1.36 1.57 -36.43
CA TRP A 192 -0.60 2.81 -36.56
C TRP A 192 0.05 2.88 -37.96
N PRO A 193 -0.30 3.84 -38.82
CA PRO A 193 0.40 4.00 -40.09
C PRO A 193 1.85 4.45 -39.84
N PRO A 194 2.79 4.09 -40.73
CA PRO A 194 4.22 4.35 -40.56
C PRO A 194 4.56 5.83 -40.36
#